data_AF-A0A960XAF9-F1
#
_entry.id   AF-A0A960XAF9-F1
#
_cell.length_a   1.000
_cell.length_b   1.000
_cell.length_c   1.000
_cell.angle_alpha   90.00
_cell.angle_beta   90.00
_cell.angle_gamma   90.00
#
_symmetry.space_group_name_H-M   'P 1'
#
loop_
_entity.id
_entity.type
_entity.pdbx_description
1 polymer ?
#
loop_
_entity_poly.entity_id
_entity_poly.type
_entity_poly.pdbx_seq_one_letter_code
_entity_poly.pdbx_strand_id
1 'polypeptide(L)'
;MSKLSQEFNEVLSELCWSLFTELGVRGVNRNHKDCLVQIEELVMLTAMGAQYDPRLLSEALDWLSRYHEWVSVNRLRALFQGLNEPSASDFSKFSAKVNSVSSAKWPFADEFEPYKGALSQKSVIPSFGNPSLLSLRLRSLFGSGSRADIMSFFLTRART
;
A
#
# COMPACT_ATOMS: atom_id res chain seq x y z
N MET A 1 10.96 -24.35 1.86
CA MET A 1 9.54 -23.97 1.63
C MET A 1 8.90 -25.00 0.71
N SER A 2 7.61 -25.29 0.88
CA SER A 2 6.90 -26.17 -0.06
C SER A 2 6.73 -25.46 -1.41
N LYS A 3 6.59 -26.23 -2.51
CA LYS A 3 6.31 -25.67 -3.85
C LYS A 3 5.08 -24.76 -3.84
N LEU A 4 4.03 -25.16 -3.12
CA LEU A 4 2.81 -24.36 -2.95
C LEU A 4 3.07 -23.02 -2.26
N SER A 5 3.94 -22.99 -1.24
CA SER A 5 4.28 -21.74 -0.55
C SER A 5 5.01 -20.76 -1.46
N GLN A 6 5.86 -21.26 -2.36
CA GLN A 6 6.55 -20.44 -3.33
C GLN A 6 5.57 -19.86 -4.35
N GLU A 7 4.72 -20.70 -4.95
CA GLU A 7 3.70 -20.26 -5.90
C GLU A 7 2.75 -19.22 -5.29
N PHE A 8 2.35 -19.42 -4.03
CA PHE A 8 1.53 -18.45 -3.30
C PHE A 8 2.22 -17.09 -3.14
N ASN A 9 3.51 -17.07 -2.77
CA ASN A 9 4.28 -15.84 -2.63
C ASN A 9 4.44 -15.10 -3.96
N GLU A 10 4.67 -15.84 -5.05
CA GLU A 10 4.77 -15.28 -6.40
C GLU A 10 3.46 -14.60 -6.81
N VAL A 11 2.32 -15.29 -6.63
CA VAL A 11 0.99 -14.74 -6.93
C VAL A 11 0.68 -13.51 -6.06
N LEU A 12 1.03 -13.54 -4.78
CA LEU A 12 0.87 -12.38 -3.89
C LEU A 12 1.70 -11.18 -4.36
N SER A 13 2.97 -11.40 -4.74
CA SER A 13 3.82 -10.34 -5.28
C SER A 13 3.25 -9.78 -6.59
N GLU A 14 2.74 -10.63 -7.48
CA GLU A 14 2.08 -10.20 -8.73
C GLU A 14 0.81 -9.38 -8.48
N LEU A 15 0.00 -9.76 -7.49
CA LEU A 15 -1.17 -9.00 -7.07
C LEU A 15 -0.76 -7.61 -6.58
N CYS A 16 0.20 -7.53 -5.66
CA CYS A 16 0.70 -6.25 -5.15
C CYS A 16 1.28 -5.37 -6.26
N TRP A 17 2.08 -5.95 -7.16
CA TRP A 17 2.60 -5.26 -8.34
C TRP A 17 1.46 -4.68 -9.18
N SER A 18 0.45 -5.49 -9.48
CA SER A 18 -0.67 -5.02 -10.30
C SER A 18 -1.42 -3.88 -9.62
N LEU A 19 -1.70 -3.98 -8.32
CA LEU A 19 -2.45 -2.94 -7.59
C LEU A 19 -1.64 -1.65 -7.46
N PHE A 20 -0.35 -1.72 -7.12
CA PHE A 20 0.51 -0.54 -7.08
C PHE A 20 0.67 0.12 -8.44
N THR A 21 0.71 -0.67 -9.51
CA THR A 21 0.83 -0.13 -10.87
C THR A 21 -0.42 0.68 -11.24
N GLU A 22 -1.61 0.31 -10.76
CA GLU A 22 -2.81 1.14 -10.90
C GLU A 22 -2.70 2.47 -10.15
N LEU A 23 -1.95 2.50 -9.03
CA LEU A 23 -1.70 3.70 -8.23
C LEU A 23 -0.61 4.61 -8.82
N GLY A 24 0.06 4.18 -9.90
CA GLY A 24 1.12 4.97 -10.54
C GLY A 24 2.54 4.50 -10.28
N VAL A 25 2.71 3.35 -9.63
CA VAL A 25 4.02 2.69 -9.57
C VAL A 25 4.43 2.21 -10.97
N ARG A 26 5.72 2.26 -11.26
CA ARG A 26 6.26 1.76 -12.51
C ARG A 26 6.32 0.22 -12.51
N GLY A 27 5.23 -0.41 -12.95
CA GLY A 27 5.15 -1.84 -13.19
C GLY A 27 4.66 -2.18 -14.59
N VAL A 28 4.82 -3.45 -14.97
CA VAL A 28 4.39 -3.97 -16.28
C VAL A 28 2.95 -4.51 -16.22
N ASN A 29 2.52 -4.99 -15.05
CA ASN A 29 1.22 -5.64 -14.88
C ASN A 29 0.15 -4.63 -14.46
N ARG A 30 -0.95 -4.53 -15.22
CA ARG A 30 -2.13 -3.70 -14.92
C ARG A 30 -3.42 -4.50 -15.14
N ASN A 31 -3.71 -5.37 -14.17
CA ASN A 31 -4.82 -6.30 -14.25
C ASN A 31 -6.02 -5.85 -13.39
N HIS A 32 -5.91 -4.72 -12.66
CA HIS A 32 -6.86 -4.34 -11.61
C HIS A 32 -7.42 -2.92 -11.77
N LYS A 33 -7.41 -2.36 -12.98
CA LYS A 33 -7.92 -1.01 -13.28
C LYS A 33 -9.36 -0.74 -12.82
N ASP A 34 -10.20 -1.79 -12.80
CA ASP A 34 -11.62 -1.72 -12.43
C ASP A 34 -11.88 -2.17 -10.98
N CYS A 35 -10.82 -2.40 -10.19
CA CYS A 35 -10.91 -2.80 -8.79
C CYS A 35 -10.56 -1.63 -7.87
N LEU A 36 -11.43 -1.28 -6.93
CA LEU A 36 -11.15 -0.26 -5.92
C LEU A 36 -9.91 -0.67 -5.10
N VAL A 37 -8.85 0.14 -5.19
CA VAL A 37 -7.64 -0.09 -4.40
C VAL A 37 -7.75 0.66 -3.08
N GLN A 38 -7.76 -0.10 -1.98
CA GLN A 38 -7.63 0.47 -0.64
C GLN A 38 -6.17 0.45 -0.22
N ILE A 39 -5.58 1.64 -0.10
CA ILE A 39 -4.12 1.79 0.03
C ILE A 39 -3.60 1.22 1.34
N GLU A 40 -4.32 1.33 2.46
CA GLU A 40 -3.85 0.77 3.73
C GLU A 40 -3.77 -0.76 3.70
N GLU A 41 -4.79 -1.43 3.15
CA GLU A 41 -4.79 -2.87 2.99
C GLU A 41 -3.67 -3.33 2.05
N LEU A 42 -3.45 -2.61 0.95
CA LEU A 42 -2.34 -2.88 0.05
C LEU A 42 -0.99 -2.70 0.76
N VAL A 43 -0.83 -1.66 1.57
CA VAL A 43 0.36 -1.43 2.40
C VAL A 43 0.58 -2.57 3.39
N MET A 44 -0.47 -3.01 4.10
CA MET A 44 -0.39 -4.14 5.04
C MET A 44 0.03 -5.43 4.34
N LEU A 45 -0.61 -5.74 3.22
CA LEU A 45 -0.28 -6.91 2.40
C LEU A 45 1.16 -6.84 1.88
N THR A 46 1.59 -5.66 1.46
CA THR A 46 2.95 -5.44 0.96
C THR A 46 3.98 -5.59 2.06
N ALA A 47 3.69 -5.15 3.29
CA ALA A 47 4.61 -5.35 4.40
C ALA A 47 4.89 -6.85 4.65
N MET A 48 3.85 -7.68 4.58
CA MET A 48 3.95 -9.14 4.73
C MET A 48 4.68 -9.80 3.53
N GLY A 49 4.46 -9.29 2.32
CA GLY A 49 4.99 -9.86 1.08
C GLY A 49 6.33 -9.29 0.60
N ALA A 50 6.75 -8.14 1.10
CA ALA A 50 7.90 -7.37 0.58
C ALA A 50 9.24 -8.11 0.66
N GLN A 51 9.37 -9.09 1.57
CA GLN A 51 10.56 -9.92 1.68
C GLN A 51 10.75 -10.88 0.50
N TYR A 52 9.68 -11.16 -0.27
CA TYR A 52 9.72 -12.11 -1.38
C TYR A 52 10.08 -11.46 -2.73
N ASP A 53 9.80 -10.16 -2.89
CA ASP A 53 10.28 -9.39 -4.06
C ASP A 53 10.83 -8.02 -3.59
N PRO A 54 12.18 -7.90 -3.43
CA PRO A 54 12.81 -6.64 -3.05
C PRO A 54 12.53 -5.47 -4.00
N ARG A 55 12.20 -5.74 -5.27
CA ARG A 55 11.87 -4.70 -6.25
C ARG A 55 10.48 -4.09 -5.97
N LEU A 56 9.52 -4.94 -5.59
CA LEU A 56 8.21 -4.49 -5.15
C LEU A 56 8.34 -3.58 -3.93
N LEU A 57 9.17 -3.97 -2.95
CA LEU A 57 9.46 -3.14 -1.79
C LEU A 57 10.03 -1.78 -2.20
N SER A 58 11.05 -1.73 -3.06
CA SER A 58 11.67 -0.46 -3.46
C SER A 58 10.70 0.47 -4.18
N GLU A 59 9.85 -0.07 -5.06
CA GLU A 59 8.89 0.75 -5.82
C GLU A 59 7.68 1.16 -4.97
N ALA A 60 7.22 0.32 -4.04
CA ALA A 60 6.21 0.71 -3.06
C ALA A 60 6.73 1.84 -2.15
N LEU A 61 7.99 1.75 -1.69
CA LEU A 61 8.64 2.80 -0.92
C LEU A 61 8.84 4.07 -1.74
N ASP A 62 9.16 3.97 -3.04
CA ASP A 62 9.22 5.13 -3.93
C ASP A 62 7.88 5.87 -3.99
N TRP A 63 6.79 5.14 -4.16
CA TRP A 63 5.45 5.70 -4.18
C TRP A 63 5.10 6.35 -2.83
N LEU A 64 5.34 5.64 -1.72
CA LEU A 64 5.04 6.13 -0.37
C LEU A 64 5.91 7.32 0.03
N SER A 65 7.14 7.42 -0.47
CA SER A 65 8.00 8.60 -0.23
C SER A 65 7.32 9.91 -0.65
N ARG A 66 6.51 9.84 -1.72
CA ARG A 66 5.82 10.99 -2.32
C ARG A 66 4.37 11.14 -1.87
N TYR A 67 3.68 10.02 -1.67
CA TYR A 67 2.21 10.00 -1.56
C TYR A 67 1.70 9.43 -0.23
N HIS A 68 2.56 9.29 0.78
CA HIS A 68 2.18 8.82 2.12
C HIS A 68 1.06 9.63 2.78
N GLU A 69 0.88 10.91 2.44
CA GLU A 69 -0.18 11.76 3.00
C GLU A 69 -1.59 11.25 2.68
N TRP A 70 -1.71 10.48 1.59
CA TRP A 70 -2.95 9.82 1.22
C TRP A 70 -3.22 8.56 2.02
N VAL A 71 -2.29 8.10 2.84
CA VAL A 71 -2.47 6.95 3.73
C VAL A 71 -2.92 7.44 5.10
N SER A 72 -4.02 6.87 5.57
CA SER A 72 -4.66 7.14 6.85
C SER A 72 -3.94 6.41 7.97
N VAL A 73 -3.19 7.16 8.78
CA VAL A 73 -2.51 6.63 9.97
C VAL A 73 -3.49 5.97 10.94
N ASN A 74 -4.70 6.52 11.10
CA ASN A 74 -5.71 5.96 11.99
C ASN A 74 -6.18 4.57 11.52
N ARG A 75 -6.36 4.40 10.20
CA ARG A 75 -6.74 3.12 9.62
C ARG A 75 -5.59 2.11 9.69
N LEU A 76 -4.34 2.54 9.48
CA LEU A 76 -3.18 1.69 9.73
C LEU A 76 -3.15 1.16 11.17
N ARG A 77 -3.43 2.01 12.17
CA ARG A 77 -3.54 1.58 13.58
C ARG A 77 -4.66 0.56 13.79
N ALA A 78 -5.83 0.81 13.19
CA ALA A 78 -6.97 -0.11 13.31
C ALA A 78 -6.68 -1.47 12.67
N LEU A 79 -6.09 -1.49 11.48
CA LEU A 79 -5.69 -2.74 10.81
C LEU A 79 -4.61 -3.48 11.59
N PHE A 80 -3.63 -2.75 12.15
CA PHE A 80 -2.55 -3.34 12.95
C PHE A 80 -3.07 -4.13 14.16
N GLN A 81 -4.12 -3.65 14.83
CA GLN A 81 -4.72 -4.34 15.98
C GLN A 81 -5.29 -5.74 15.65
N GLY A 82 -5.60 -6.00 14.37
CA GLY A 82 -6.07 -7.30 13.91
C GLY A 82 -4.96 -8.26 13.49
N LEU A 83 -3.70 -7.84 13.52
CA LEU A 83 -2.58 -8.67 13.08
C LEU A 83 -2.12 -9.61 14.19
N ASN A 84 -1.74 -10.82 13.80
CA ASN A 84 -0.97 -11.73 14.64
C ASN A 84 0.53 -11.47 14.46
N GLU A 85 1.33 -11.99 15.40
CA GLU A 85 2.73 -12.26 15.11
C GLU A 85 2.82 -13.45 14.13
N PRO A 86 3.65 -13.39 13.06
CA PRO A 86 4.74 -12.44 12.78
C PRO A 86 4.34 -11.22 11.92
N SER A 87 3.11 -11.14 11.44
CA SER A 87 2.67 -10.08 10.52
C SER A 87 2.75 -8.68 11.12
N ALA A 88 2.51 -8.55 12.43
CA ALA A 88 2.72 -7.29 13.15
C ALA A 88 4.19 -6.83 13.05
N SER A 89 5.16 -7.73 13.31
CA SER A 89 6.59 -7.44 13.14
C SER A 89 6.95 -7.01 11.72
N ASP A 90 6.39 -7.67 10.70
CA ASP A 90 6.67 -7.32 9.29
C ASP A 90 6.12 -5.95 8.91
N PHE A 91 4.93 -5.59 9.41
CA PHE A 91 4.40 -4.24 9.28
C PHE A 91 5.28 -3.20 9.98
N SER A 92 5.74 -3.48 11.20
CA SER A 92 6.62 -2.58 11.94
C SER A 92 7.93 -2.29 11.20
N LYS A 93 8.58 -3.32 10.63
CA LYS A 93 9.76 -3.17 9.76
C LYS A 93 9.45 -2.31 8.53
N PHE A 94 8.30 -2.52 7.90
CA PHE A 94 7.89 -1.76 6.72
C PHE A 94 7.62 -0.29 7.08
N SER A 95 6.95 -0.05 8.21
CA SER A 95 6.68 1.29 8.76
C SER A 95 7.97 2.08 8.99
N ALA A 96 8.99 1.46 9.59
CA ALA A 96 10.31 2.07 9.78
C ALA A 96 10.97 2.48 8.46
N LYS A 97 10.87 1.63 7.42
CA LYS A 97 11.37 1.94 6.08
C LYS A 97 10.63 3.13 5.47
N VAL A 98 9.30 3.18 5.57
CA VAL A 98 8.50 4.32 5.06
C VAL A 98 8.88 5.61 5.78
N ASN A 99 8.99 5.59 7.11
CA ASN A 99 9.41 6.76 7.90
C ASN A 99 10.84 7.22 7.55
N SER A 100 11.73 6.31 7.14
CA SER A 100 13.10 6.67 6.75
C SER A 100 13.21 7.34 5.38
N VAL A 101 12.22 7.15 4.49
CA VAL A 101 12.24 7.67 3.11
C VAL A 101 11.22 8.77 2.85
N SER A 102 10.48 9.19 3.87
CA SER A 102 9.39 10.16 3.75
C SER A 102 9.29 11.03 5.00
N SER A 103 8.45 12.05 4.97
CA SER A 103 8.08 12.83 6.17
C SER A 103 7.00 12.16 7.03
N ALA A 104 6.62 10.92 6.71
CA ALA A 104 5.60 10.18 7.45
C ALA A 104 6.02 9.93 8.90
N LYS A 105 5.01 9.75 9.75
CA LYS A 105 5.16 9.33 11.15
C LYS A 105 4.26 8.14 11.42
N TRP A 106 4.48 7.07 10.66
CA TRP A 106 3.71 5.86 10.79
C TRP A 106 4.03 5.16 12.12
N PRO A 107 3.02 4.52 12.73
CA PRO A 107 3.15 3.94 14.05
C PRO A 107 3.96 2.64 14.02
N PHE A 108 4.37 2.18 15.21
CA PHE A 108 5.00 0.87 15.42
C PHE A 108 6.31 0.69 14.65
N ALA A 109 6.98 1.79 14.30
CA ALA A 109 8.24 1.79 13.56
C ALA A 109 9.48 1.69 14.47
N ASP A 110 9.27 1.67 15.79
CA ASP A 110 10.36 1.74 16.75
C ASP A 110 11.26 0.49 16.61
N GLU A 111 12.58 0.70 16.76
CA GLU A 111 13.60 -0.36 16.82
C GLU A 111 13.95 -1.10 15.50
N PHE A 112 13.43 -0.67 14.34
CA PHE A 112 13.76 -1.30 13.05
C PHE A 112 14.67 -0.45 12.16
N GLU A 113 15.51 -1.14 11.38
CA GLU A 113 16.49 -0.53 10.49
C GLU A 113 15.83 0.30 9.37
N PRO A 114 16.40 1.48 9.04
CA PRO A 114 15.93 2.30 7.95
C PRO A 114 16.16 1.63 6.59
N TYR A 115 15.44 2.09 5.56
CA TYR A 115 15.70 1.67 4.20
C TYR A 115 17.01 2.29 3.69
N LYS A 116 17.92 1.43 3.19
CA LYS A 116 19.26 1.84 2.71
C LYS A 116 19.37 1.88 1.17
N GLY A 117 18.33 1.47 0.46
CA GLY A 117 18.33 1.42 -1.01
C GLY A 117 18.02 2.78 -1.66
N ALA A 118 18.38 2.92 -2.93
CA ALA A 118 17.98 4.08 -3.73
C ALA A 118 16.53 3.92 -4.21
N LEU A 119 15.76 5.00 -4.16
CA LEU A 119 14.42 5.06 -4.72
C LEU A 119 14.45 5.36 -6.22
N SER A 120 13.53 4.79 -6.98
CA SER A 120 13.50 4.91 -8.45
C SER A 120 13.17 6.32 -8.92
N GLN A 121 12.44 7.07 -8.09
CA GLN A 121 11.90 8.39 -8.35
C GLN A 121 10.99 8.45 -9.60
N LYS A 122 10.33 7.33 -9.93
CA LYS A 122 9.54 7.16 -11.15
C LYS A 122 8.05 7.01 -10.91
N SER A 123 7.59 6.92 -9.66
CA SER A 123 6.16 6.82 -9.35
C SER A 123 5.41 8.09 -9.76
N VAL A 124 4.36 7.96 -10.56
CA VAL A 124 3.54 9.09 -11.03
C VAL A 124 2.07 8.71 -10.94
N ILE A 125 1.28 9.52 -10.22
CA ILE A 125 -0.16 9.33 -10.11
C ILE A 125 -0.80 9.40 -11.50
N PRO A 126 -1.54 8.37 -11.94
CA PRO A 126 -2.28 8.40 -13.18
C PRO A 126 -3.47 9.36 -13.10
N SER A 127 -4.11 9.65 -14.24
CA SER A 127 -5.36 10.40 -14.24
C SER A 127 -6.38 9.75 -13.30
N PHE A 128 -6.96 10.55 -12.41
CA PHE A 128 -7.90 10.05 -11.40
C PHE A 128 -9.14 9.37 -11.98
N GLY A 129 -9.40 9.47 -13.30
CA GLY A 129 -10.56 8.87 -13.99
C GLY A 129 -10.71 7.35 -13.82
N ASN A 130 -9.62 6.63 -13.54
CA ASN A 130 -9.65 5.17 -13.36
C ASN A 130 -10.47 4.75 -12.13
N PRO A 131 -11.32 3.71 -12.22
CA PRO A 131 -12.08 3.20 -11.07
C PRO A 131 -11.20 2.77 -9.89
N SER A 132 -10.02 2.20 -10.17
CA SER A 132 -9.04 1.81 -9.16
C SER A 132 -8.58 2.95 -8.25
N LEU A 133 -8.61 4.17 -8.76
CA LEU A 133 -8.19 5.38 -8.07
C LEU A 133 -9.33 6.07 -7.32
N LEU A 134 -10.54 5.49 -7.26
CA LEU A 134 -11.67 6.12 -6.58
C LEU A 134 -11.33 6.51 -5.13
N SER A 135 -10.68 5.63 -4.36
CA SER A 135 -10.27 5.92 -2.99
C SER A 135 -9.33 7.14 -2.91
N LEU A 136 -8.29 7.17 -3.75
CA LEU A 136 -7.34 8.29 -3.80
C LEU A 136 -7.98 9.60 -4.29
N ARG A 137 -8.91 9.52 -5.24
CA ARG A 137 -9.68 10.67 -5.72
C ARG A 137 -10.55 11.26 -4.60
N LEU A 138 -11.18 10.42 -3.78
CA LEU A 138 -11.96 10.90 -2.64
C LEU A 138 -11.05 11.49 -1.56
N ARG A 139 -9.86 10.92 -1.36
CA ARG A 139 -8.89 11.44 -0.40
C ARG A 139 -8.27 12.77 -0.82
N SER A 140 -8.10 13.02 -2.11
CA SER A 140 -7.66 14.33 -2.59
C SER A 140 -8.72 15.43 -2.36
N LEU A 141 -10.01 15.06 -2.29
CA LEU A 141 -11.11 16.00 -2.02
C LEU A 141 -11.43 16.17 -0.53
N PHE A 142 -11.38 15.09 0.26
CA PHE A 142 -11.88 15.07 1.64
C PHE A 142 -10.79 14.83 2.71
N GLY A 143 -9.55 14.59 2.27
CA GLY A 143 -8.42 14.11 3.08
C GLY A 143 -8.44 12.60 3.29
N SER A 144 -7.38 12.04 3.89
CA SER A 144 -7.24 10.61 4.22
C SER A 144 -8.07 10.13 5.43
N GLY A 145 -9.01 10.96 5.89
CA GLY A 145 -9.86 10.67 7.04
C GLY A 145 -11.15 9.91 6.69
N SER A 146 -11.99 9.68 7.71
CA SER A 146 -13.24 8.94 7.60
C SER A 146 -14.22 9.48 6.56
N ARG A 147 -14.18 10.78 6.23
CA ARG A 147 -15.03 11.37 5.19
C ARG A 147 -14.82 10.71 3.82
N ALA A 148 -13.57 10.48 3.42
CA ALA A 148 -13.27 9.82 2.15
C ALA A 148 -13.75 8.35 2.17
N ASP A 149 -13.55 7.65 3.29
CA ASP A 149 -13.97 6.26 3.45
C ASP A 149 -15.50 6.10 3.40
N ILE A 150 -16.24 7.00 4.06
CA ILE A 150 -17.72 7.01 4.03
C ILE A 150 -18.23 7.28 2.60
N MET A 151 -17.63 8.22 1.88
CA MET A 151 -18.00 8.49 0.49
C MET A 151 -17.69 7.30 -0.41
N SER A 152 -16.54 6.65 -0.20
CA SER A 152 -16.16 5.43 -0.93
C SER A 152 -17.18 4.33 -0.68
N PHE A 153 -17.58 4.12 0.57
CA PHE A 153 -18.62 3.16 0.95
C PHE A 153 -19.95 3.45 0.25
N PHE A 154 -20.46 4.69 0.27
CA PHE A 154 -21.73 5.01 -0.38
C PHE A 154 -21.71 4.88 -1.90
N LEU A 155 -20.56 5.16 -2.54
CA LEU A 155 -20.41 5.06 -3.99
C LEU A 155 -20.20 3.63 -4.48
N THR A 156 -19.70 2.74 -3.62
CA THR A 156 -19.43 1.34 -3.97
C THR A 156 -20.46 0.35 -3.45
N ARG A 157 -21.29 0.76 -2.48
CA ARG A 157 -22.42 -0.03 -2.03
C ARG A 157 -23.48 -0.07 -3.13
N ALA A 158 -23.74 -1.27 -3.66
CA ALA A 158 -24.88 -1.49 -4.54
C ALA A 158 -26.17 -1.06 -3.81
N ARG A 159 -27.01 -0.26 -4.49
CA ARG A 159 -28.36 0.01 -4.02
C ARG A 159 -29.08 -1.34 -3.96
N THR A 160 -29.39 -1.77 -2.74
CA THR A 160 -30.27 -2.92 -2.47
C THR A 160 -31.71 -2.46 -2.60
#